data_AF-A0A961ZHX9-F1
#
_entry.id   AF-A0A961ZHX9-F1
#
_cell.length_a   1.000
_cell.length_b   1.000
_cell.length_c   1.000
_cell.angle_alpha   90.00
_cell.angle_beta   90.00
_cell.angle_gamma   90.00
#
_symmetry.space_group_name_H-M   'P 1'
#
loop_
_entity.id
_entity.type
_entity.pdbx_description
1 polymer ?
#
loop_
_entity_poly.entity_id
_entity_poly.type
_entity_poly.pdbx_seq_one_letter_code
_entity_poly.pdbx_strand_id
1 'polypeptide(L)'
;MTEIDKSKFNAGPEFERAIDRLREFQRDSSAEINCPRCDAPGVEIIDQSARPYAEWYAFKCPACGLEDAIQIPMSAHRPHH
;
A
#
# COMPACT_ATOMS: atom_id res chain seq x y z
N MET A 1 21.29 -2.46 -19.16
CA MET A 1 20.97 -2.40 -17.72
C MET A 1 19.51 -1.97 -17.65
N THR A 2 18.63 -2.93 -17.39
CA THR A 2 17.17 -2.79 -17.51
C THR A 2 16.62 -1.84 -16.46
N GLU A 3 15.76 -0.94 -16.96
CA GLU A 3 14.90 0.07 -16.34
C GLU A 3 14.66 -0.05 -14.82
N ILE A 4 14.92 1.04 -14.10
CA ILE A 4 14.49 1.22 -12.71
C ILE A 4 12.98 1.51 -12.77
N ASP A 5 12.18 0.54 -12.32
CA ASP A 5 10.71 0.54 -12.38
C ASP A 5 10.16 1.81 -11.73
N LYS A 6 9.43 2.59 -12.55
CA LYS A 6 8.64 3.74 -12.12
C LYS A 6 7.49 3.18 -11.28
N SER A 7 7.30 3.66 -10.05
CA SER A 7 6.07 3.41 -9.29
C SER A 7 4.86 3.46 -10.21
N LYS A 8 4.16 2.32 -10.32
CA LYS A 8 2.98 2.07 -11.14
C LYS A 8 1.70 2.61 -10.53
N PHE A 9 1.73 3.08 -9.28
CA PHE A 9 0.68 3.97 -8.78
C PHE A 9 0.77 5.32 -9.50
N ASN A 10 -0.22 5.68 -10.33
CA ASN A 10 -0.31 7.08 -10.76
C ASN A 10 -0.60 7.94 -9.54
N ALA A 11 0.22 8.97 -9.33
CA ALA A 11 0.01 9.97 -8.30
C ALA A 11 -1.34 10.69 -8.56
N GLY A 12 -2.32 10.46 -7.68
CA GLY A 12 -3.67 11.01 -7.79
C GLY A 12 -4.73 10.05 -7.19
N PRO A 13 -5.87 9.82 -7.86
CA PRO A 13 -7.01 9.10 -7.29
C PRO A 13 -6.74 7.62 -6.98
N GLU A 14 -5.75 7.01 -7.64
CA GLU A 14 -5.32 5.63 -7.34
C GLU A 14 -4.64 5.54 -5.96
N PHE A 15 -3.88 6.56 -5.58
CA PHE A 15 -3.23 6.63 -4.27
C PHE A 15 -4.26 6.81 -3.15
N GLU A 16 -5.24 7.70 -3.32
CA GLU A 16 -6.31 7.90 -2.34
C GLU A 16 -7.13 6.62 -2.11
N ARG A 17 -7.48 5.93 -3.19
CA ARG A 17 -8.12 4.61 -3.13
C ARG A 17 -7.25 3.60 -2.39
N ALA A 18 -5.95 3.56 -2.68
CA ALA A 18 -5.04 2.63 -2.02
C ALA A 18 -4.90 2.90 -0.52
N ILE A 19 -4.89 4.17 -0.09
CA ILE A 19 -4.91 4.53 1.33
C ILE A 19 -6.23 4.10 2.01
N ASP A 20 -7.37 4.25 1.34
CA ASP A 20 -8.66 3.80 1.85
C ASP A 20 -8.68 2.27 2.06
N ARG A 21 -8.22 1.53 1.04
CA ARG A 21 -8.05 0.07 1.10
C ARG A 21 -7.08 -0.38 2.18
N LEU A 22 -6.00 0.37 2.39
CA LEU A 22 -5.04 0.09 3.43
C LEU A 22 -5.63 0.28 4.83
N ARG A 23 -6.47 1.29 5.04
CA ARG A 23 -7.17 1.49 6.33
C ARG A 23 -8.14 0.36 6.64
N GLU A 24 -8.79 -0.18 5.61
CA GLU A 24 -9.66 -1.37 5.74
C GLU A 24 -8.82 -2.59 6.13
N PHE A 25 -7.70 -2.83 5.46
CA PHE A 25 -6.74 -3.89 5.81
C PHE A 25 -6.12 -3.74 7.21
N GLN A 26 -5.84 -2.52 7.65
CA GLN A 26 -5.34 -2.26 9.00
C GLN A 26 -6.39 -2.54 10.09
N ARG A 27 -7.69 -2.40 9.77
CA ARG A 27 -8.77 -2.79 10.69
C ARG A 27 -8.96 -4.30 10.73
N ASP A 28 -8.90 -4.93 9.56
CA ASP A 28 -9.03 -6.37 9.43
C ASP A 28 -8.09 -6.89 8.34
N SER A 29 -6.96 -7.46 8.76
CA SER A 29 -5.92 -7.93 7.84
C SER A 29 -6.31 -9.23 7.12
N SER A 30 -7.47 -9.81 7.45
CA SER A 30 -8.05 -10.97 6.76
C SER A 30 -9.17 -10.57 5.79
N ALA A 31 -9.51 -9.27 5.71
CA ALA A 31 -10.54 -8.79 4.80
C ALA A 31 -10.12 -8.94 3.34
N GLU A 32 -11.07 -9.32 2.49
CA GLU A 32 -10.87 -9.30 1.04
C GLU A 32 -10.86 -7.87 0.54
N ILE A 33 -9.68 -7.37 0.23
CA ILE A 33 -9.49 -6.02 -0.28
C ILE A 33 -9.58 -6.03 -1.82
N ASN A 34 -10.29 -5.05 -2.38
CA ASN A 34 -10.33 -4.83 -3.83
C ASN A 34 -9.10 -4.02 -4.27
N CYS A 35 -8.56 -4.36 -5.43
CA CYS A 35 -7.44 -3.63 -6.03
C CYS A 35 -7.83 -2.17 -6.30
N PRO A 36 -7.06 -1.17 -5.83
CA PRO A 36 -7.38 0.24 -6.03
C PRO A 36 -7.34 0.67 -7.51
N ARG A 37 -6.65 -0.09 -8.38
CA ARG A 37 -6.45 0.20 -9.81
C ARG A 37 -7.52 -0.40 -10.72
N CYS A 38 -7.85 -1.68 -10.54
CA CYS A 38 -8.79 -2.40 -11.40
C CYS A 38 -10.08 -2.85 -10.69
N ASP A 39 -10.21 -2.58 -9.39
CA ASP A 39 -11.33 -2.99 -8.52
C ASP A 39 -11.52 -4.51 -8.37
N ALA A 40 -10.59 -5.33 -8.89
CA ALA A 40 -10.66 -6.78 -8.74
C ALA A 40 -10.44 -7.21 -7.27
N PRO A 41 -11.22 -8.17 -6.75
CA PRO A 41 -11.02 -8.71 -5.41
C PRO A 41 -9.74 -9.56 -5.34
N GLY A 42 -9.23 -9.75 -4.11
CA GLY A 42 -8.07 -10.59 -3.86
C GLY A 42 -6.73 -9.91 -4.16
N VAL A 43 -6.64 -8.58 -3.92
CA VAL A 43 -5.32 -7.93 -3.87
C VAL A 43 -4.59 -8.39 -2.60
N GLU A 44 -3.35 -8.79 -2.75
CA GLU A 44 -2.50 -9.15 -1.62
C GLU A 44 -1.84 -7.89 -1.08
N ILE A 45 -2.05 -7.61 0.21
CA ILE A 45 -1.39 -6.52 0.93
C ILE A 45 -0.42 -7.15 1.92
N ILE A 46 0.86 -6.84 1.77
CA ILE A 46 1.93 -7.37 2.61
C ILE A 46 2.46 -6.22 3.47
N ASP A 47 2.27 -6.33 4.78
CA ASP A 47 2.93 -5.47 5.75
C ASP A 47 4.42 -5.82 5.80
N GLN A 48 5.25 -4.88 5.36
CA GLN A 48 6.71 -4.95 5.40
C GLN A 48 7.29 -3.91 6.36
N SER A 49 6.49 -3.47 7.34
CA SER A 49 6.85 -2.50 8.37
C SER A 49 7.85 -3.09 9.37
N ALA A 50 9.06 -3.39 8.90
CA ALA A 50 10.14 -3.95 9.71
C ALA A 50 10.87 -2.90 10.56
N ARG A 51 10.47 -1.61 10.52
CA ARG A 51 11.20 -0.50 11.14
C ARG A 51 10.29 0.43 11.94
N PRO A 52 10.78 1.00 13.05
CA PRO A 52 9.97 1.80 13.97
C PRO A 52 9.57 3.20 13.48
N TYR A 53 10.03 3.64 12.31
CA TYR A 53 9.85 5.04 11.84
C TYR A 53 9.03 5.18 10.56
N ALA A 54 8.73 4.08 9.88
CA ALA A 54 7.95 4.11 8.63
C ALA A 54 7.30 2.76 8.42
N GLU A 55 6.04 2.81 8.00
CA GLU A 55 5.29 1.63 7.57
C GLU A 55 5.41 1.46 6.07
N TRP A 56 5.53 0.21 5.63
CA TRP A 56 5.71 -0.15 4.24
C TRP A 56 4.68 -1.22 3.90
N TYR A 57 3.77 -0.91 2.99
CA TYR A 57 2.71 -1.83 2.57
C TYR A 57 2.83 -2.12 1.09
N ALA A 58 3.17 -3.35 0.73
CA ALA A 58 3.26 -3.79 -0.65
C ALA A 58 1.90 -4.30 -1.13
N PHE A 59 1.46 -3.83 -2.29
CA PHE A 59 0.24 -4.24 -2.98
C PHE A 59 0.59 -5.11 -4.18
N LYS A 60 0.05 -6.32 -4.23
CA LYS A 60 0.18 -7.24 -5.35
C LYS A 60 -1.19 -7.69 -5.85
N CYS A 61 -1.55 -7.27 -7.06
CA CYS A 61 -2.80 -7.69 -7.70
C CYS A 61 -2.51 -8.66 -8.85
N PRO A 62 -2.95 -9.93 -8.77
CA PRO A 62 -2.78 -10.88 -9.87
C PRO A 62 -3.65 -10.56 -11.09
N ALA A 63 -4.74 -9.81 -10.92
CA ALA A 63 -5.68 -9.51 -12.01
C ALA A 63 -5.17 -8.45 -12.99
N CYS A 64 -4.58 -7.35 -12.49
CA CYS A 64 -4.03 -6.28 -13.33
C CYS A 64 -2.50 -6.22 -13.34
N GLY A 65 -1.82 -7.04 -12.54
CA GLY A 65 -0.36 -7.00 -12.40
C GLY A 65 0.14 -5.76 -11.67
N LEU A 66 -0.67 -5.15 -10.80
CA LEU A 66 -0.21 -4.09 -9.89
C LEU A 66 0.77 -4.71 -8.90
N GLU A 67 2.02 -4.27 -8.93
CA GLU A 67 3.04 -4.61 -7.95
C GLU A 67 3.72 -3.28 -7.57
N ASP A 68 3.33 -2.73 -6.43
CA ASP A 68 3.83 -1.44 -5.96
C ASP A 68 3.74 -1.37 -4.43
N ALA A 69 4.38 -0.39 -3.80
CA ALA A 69 4.41 -0.27 -2.35
C ALA A 69 4.13 1.17 -1.90
N ILE A 70 3.31 1.30 -0.87
CA ILE A 70 3.03 2.57 -0.21
C ILE A 70 3.88 2.66 1.05
N GLN A 71 4.69 3.71 1.13
CA GLN A 71 5.36 4.11 2.35
C GLN A 71 4.50 5.11 3.11
N ILE A 72 4.03 4.74 4.30
CA ILE A 72 3.38 5.67 5.22
C ILE A 72 4.43 6.11 6.24
N PRO A 73 4.80 7.41 6.27
CA PRO A 73 5.61 7.91 7.36
C PRO A 73 4.78 7.83 8.65
N MET A 74 5.20 6.96 9.58
CA MET A 74 4.68 7.02 10.94
C MET A 74 5.11 8.38 11.48
N SER A 75 4.15 9.27 11.71
CA SER A 75 4.43 10.55 12.36
C SER A 75 5.10 10.22 13.68
N ALA A 76 6.42 10.43 13.74
CA ALA A 76 7.22 10.18 14.92
C ALA A 76 6.46 10.79 16.09
N HIS A 77 6.16 9.95 17.09
CA HIS A 77 5.64 10.39 18.36
C HIS A 77 6.48 11.59 18.78
N ARG A 78 5.92 12.80 18.66
CA ARG A 78 6.61 14.03 19.02
C ARG A 78 7.06 13.80 20.46
N PRO A 79 8.37 13.76 20.78
CA PRO A 79 8.78 13.62 22.16
C PRO A 79 8.18 14.82 22.89
N HIS A 80 7.27 14.54 23.82
CA HIS A 80 6.78 15.53 24.76
C HIS A 80 8.01 16.04 25.51
N HIS A 81 8.32 17.31 25.30
CA HIS A 81 9.44 18.01 25.92
C HIS A 81 8.92 18.91 27.04
#